data_AF-V9M545-F1
#
_entry.id   AF-V9M545-F1
#
_cell.length_a   1.000
_cell.length_b   1.000
_cell.length_c   1.000
_cell.angle_alpha   90.00
_cell.angle_beta   90.00
_cell.angle_gamma   90.00
#
_symmetry.space_group_name_H-M   'P 1'
#
loop_
_entity.id
_entity.type
_entity.pdbx_description
1 polymer ?
#
loop_
_entity_poly.entity_id
_entity_poly.type
_entity_poly.pdbx_seq_one_letter_code
_entity_poly.pdbx_strand_id
1 'polypeptide(L)'
;AHVDTPKGDINMDRLDNTVGTILTNSQMYPGGTWEYNNPNAQTDEGHFYMECSNMGVCERQTGVCQCYPGFEGSSCQRATCNNACNQHGVCKPIGNIAANGDRSLSITGNPKGNVATTYDIWDYDKSYGCICDPWFEGPDCSRRSCKVGVDPLYEAAGYPVYETFNLYAGIIPTNTFAIDSTQSWIQLRVYDYHGESYITQRIPVQDQTLVDAGAIIQNALLALPNEIFSSVSCWENPSNVPDVTPILTSEVGFFVTCQFVNNPGQMRLPEIYAYQFANTVPAIQTTGVRAYVTANNRRGENIDYCATSTIYTTTGSSTTSNIVVATTTSPAPGALQGIAVNTIVKIKDRISLVLAINANTDFTLAWPLTGATFAAGTTIYYATGLSVAADPHCTIAAWAVGANSFTIVCSAATTLVIGNKIIYQNAIFYVRTISGLTVTVDRNFNGDAVAGGAIASATDSLYIITTASPVTGAYEYVSQCSGRG
;
A
#
# COMPACT_ATOMS: atom_id res chain seq x y z
N ALA A 1 5.31 -30.93 -5.82
CA ALA A 1 3.86 -31.23 -5.76
C ALA A 1 3.62 -32.56 -6.48
N HIS A 2 3.57 -33.66 -5.74
CA HIS A 2 3.01 -34.93 -6.20
C HIS A 2 2.02 -35.31 -5.11
N VAL A 3 0.76 -34.91 -5.24
CA VAL A 3 -0.29 -35.38 -4.32
C VAL A 3 -1.31 -36.13 -5.14
N ASP A 4 -0.79 -37.12 -5.85
CA ASP A 4 -1.49 -38.36 -6.13
C ASP A 4 -0.43 -39.39 -6.45
N THR A 5 -0.54 -40.58 -5.88
CA THR A 5 0.03 -41.75 -6.55
C THR A 5 -1.14 -42.35 -7.28
N PRO A 6 -1.42 -41.89 -8.52
CA PRO A 6 -2.64 -42.26 -9.21
C PRO A 6 -2.68 -43.78 -9.25
N LYS A 7 -3.75 -44.34 -8.70
CA LYS A 7 -4.06 -45.74 -8.89
C LYS A 7 -4.93 -45.94 -10.13
N GLY A 8 -5.27 -44.89 -10.90
CA GLY A 8 -6.09 -44.98 -12.11
C GLY A 8 -5.38 -45.63 -13.31
N ASP A 9 -5.55 -45.05 -14.50
CA ASP A 9 -4.79 -45.43 -15.70
C ASP A 9 -3.31 -45.04 -15.52
N ILE A 10 -2.52 -45.98 -15.00
CA ILE A 10 -1.10 -45.77 -14.67
C ILE A 10 -0.23 -45.97 -15.91
N ASN A 11 -0.70 -46.76 -16.88
CA ASN A 11 0.05 -47.11 -18.08
C ASN A 11 -0.20 -46.17 -19.28
N MET A 12 -1.14 -45.22 -19.12
CA MET A 12 -1.58 -44.21 -20.09
C MET A 12 -2.24 -44.78 -21.37
N ASP A 13 -2.81 -45.98 -21.32
CA ASP A 13 -3.50 -46.61 -22.45
C ASP A 13 -5.00 -46.24 -22.55
N ARG A 14 -5.49 -45.41 -21.60
CA ARG A 14 -6.88 -44.97 -21.42
C ARG A 14 -7.85 -46.07 -21.04
N LEU A 15 -7.34 -47.21 -20.56
CA LEU A 15 -8.09 -48.32 -20.03
C LEU A 15 -7.66 -48.52 -18.57
N ASP A 16 -8.61 -48.67 -17.66
CA ASP A 16 -8.35 -48.89 -16.22
C ASP A 16 -8.57 -50.37 -15.83
N ASN A 17 -8.39 -51.27 -16.80
CA ASN A 17 -8.74 -52.68 -16.70
C ASN A 17 -7.54 -53.62 -16.79
N THR A 18 -6.32 -53.12 -16.60
CA THR A 18 -5.12 -53.94 -16.72
C THR A 18 -5.13 -55.07 -15.69
N VAL A 19 -5.04 -56.30 -16.19
CA VAL A 19 -5.04 -57.50 -15.34
C VAL A 19 -3.65 -57.73 -14.75
N GLY A 20 -3.56 -57.75 -13.43
CA GLY A 20 -2.33 -58.08 -12.69
C GLY A 20 -1.51 -56.87 -12.25
N THR A 21 -0.26 -57.10 -11.87
CA THR A 21 0.64 -56.02 -11.41
C THR A 21 1.45 -55.42 -12.56
N ILE A 22 1.40 -54.11 -12.69
CA ILE A 22 2.18 -53.25 -13.59
C ILE A 22 3.27 -52.48 -12.82
N LEU A 23 4.14 -51.77 -13.54
CA LEU A 23 5.30 -51.04 -12.97
C LEU A 23 6.19 -51.88 -12.04
N THR A 24 6.41 -53.16 -12.38
CA THR A 24 7.40 -54.00 -11.70
C THR A 24 8.78 -53.34 -11.80
N ASN A 25 9.50 -53.20 -10.68
CA ASN A 25 10.77 -52.45 -10.55
C ASN A 25 10.65 -50.92 -10.57
N SER A 26 9.47 -50.34 -10.34
CA SER A 26 9.38 -48.91 -10.03
C SER A 26 10.08 -48.60 -8.70
N GLN A 27 10.75 -47.46 -8.61
CA GLN A 27 11.30 -46.97 -7.33
C GLN A 27 10.21 -46.78 -6.27
N MET A 28 8.98 -46.45 -6.69
CA MET A 28 7.84 -46.26 -5.79
C MET A 28 7.12 -47.58 -5.46
N TYR A 29 7.09 -48.54 -6.40
CA TYR A 29 6.45 -49.85 -6.23
C TYR A 29 7.35 -50.98 -6.72
N PRO A 30 8.37 -51.39 -5.94
CA PRO A 30 9.33 -52.41 -6.38
C PRO A 30 8.68 -53.76 -6.68
N GLY A 31 7.64 -54.12 -5.93
CA GLY A 31 6.82 -55.33 -6.14
C GLY A 31 5.73 -55.20 -7.20
N GLY A 32 5.68 -54.08 -7.93
CA GLY A 32 4.58 -53.74 -8.84
C GLY A 32 3.40 -53.09 -8.14
N THR A 33 2.53 -52.46 -8.94
CA THR A 33 1.25 -51.85 -8.55
C THR A 33 0.16 -52.35 -9.50
N TRP A 34 -1.11 -52.01 -9.26
CA TRP A 34 -2.23 -52.35 -10.13
C TRP A 34 -3.08 -51.09 -10.40
N GLU A 35 -3.95 -51.15 -11.41
CA GLU A 35 -4.89 -50.09 -11.77
C GLU A 35 -6.24 -50.30 -11.07
N TYR A 36 -6.74 -49.26 -10.43
CA TYR A 36 -7.98 -49.18 -9.69
C TYR A 36 -9.02 -48.43 -10.51
N ASN A 37 -10.03 -49.18 -10.97
CA ASN A 37 -11.25 -48.63 -11.56
C ASN A 37 -12.28 -48.37 -10.45
N ASN A 38 -12.69 -47.12 -10.28
CA ASN A 38 -13.88 -46.78 -9.52
C ASN A 38 -15.09 -46.70 -10.50
N PRO A 39 -16.12 -47.56 -10.34
CA PRO A 39 -17.28 -47.57 -11.25
C PRO A 39 -18.04 -46.25 -11.33
N ASN A 40 -17.85 -45.34 -10.36
CA ASN A 40 -18.46 -44.01 -10.31
C ASN A 40 -17.46 -42.88 -10.64
N ALA A 41 -16.31 -43.20 -11.22
CA ALA A 41 -15.31 -42.23 -11.67
C ALA A 41 -15.90 -41.29 -12.73
N GLN A 42 -15.54 -40.00 -12.67
CA GLN A 42 -15.79 -39.09 -13.79
C GLN A 42 -14.81 -39.39 -14.93
N THR A 43 -15.13 -38.94 -16.15
CA THR A 43 -14.18 -38.99 -17.26
C THR A 43 -12.92 -38.20 -16.91
N ASP A 44 -11.75 -38.78 -17.14
CA ASP A 44 -10.42 -38.24 -16.77
C ASP A 44 -10.18 -38.09 -15.24
N GLU A 45 -10.92 -38.82 -14.40
CA GLU A 45 -10.66 -38.90 -12.95
C GLU A 45 -9.44 -39.79 -12.64
N GLY A 46 -8.39 -39.21 -12.05
CA GLY A 46 -7.19 -39.92 -11.59
C GLY A 46 -7.09 -40.09 -10.07
N HIS A 47 -7.89 -39.33 -9.31
CA HIS A 47 -7.81 -39.16 -7.86
C HIS A 47 -8.83 -40.03 -7.14
N PHE A 48 -8.48 -41.30 -6.92
CA PHE A 48 -9.35 -42.23 -6.22
C PHE A 48 -9.10 -42.25 -4.71
N TYR A 49 -10.17 -42.45 -3.93
CA TYR A 49 -10.06 -42.63 -2.49
C TYR A 49 -9.21 -43.87 -2.18
N MET A 50 -8.12 -43.66 -1.45
CA MET A 50 -7.23 -44.72 -0.98
C MET A 50 -7.02 -44.60 0.53
N GLU A 51 -6.84 -45.74 1.20
CA GLU A 51 -6.44 -45.77 2.62
C GLU A 51 -5.17 -44.93 2.79
N CYS A 52 -5.22 -43.93 3.67
CA CYS A 52 -4.13 -42.96 3.89
C CYS A 52 -3.65 -42.22 2.62
N SER A 53 -4.57 -41.95 1.68
CA SER A 53 -4.32 -41.27 0.40
C SER A 53 -3.17 -41.87 -0.41
N ASN A 54 -2.85 -43.15 -0.18
CA ASN A 54 -1.70 -43.86 -0.77
C ASN A 54 -0.34 -43.19 -0.47
N MET A 55 -0.30 -42.24 0.47
CA MET A 55 0.89 -41.50 0.93
C MET A 55 1.20 -41.79 2.42
N GLY A 56 0.75 -42.94 2.90
CA GLY A 56 1.02 -43.43 4.23
C GLY A 56 0.52 -44.85 4.44
N VAL A 57 0.81 -45.40 5.62
CA VAL A 57 0.37 -46.74 6.04
C VAL A 57 -0.61 -46.61 7.19
N CYS A 58 -1.72 -47.33 7.13
CA CYS A 58 -2.69 -47.34 8.22
C CYS A 58 -2.20 -48.22 9.38
N GLU A 59 -1.99 -47.61 10.55
CA GLU A 59 -1.71 -48.33 11.78
C GLU A 59 -3.00 -48.98 12.28
N ARG A 60 -3.20 -50.26 11.95
CA ARG A 60 -4.48 -50.96 12.19
C ARG A 60 -4.90 -51.06 13.65
N GLN A 61 -3.97 -50.88 14.59
CA GLN A 61 -4.27 -50.88 16.03
C GLN A 61 -4.94 -49.58 16.49
N THR A 62 -4.57 -48.44 15.89
CA THR A 62 -5.06 -47.11 16.27
C THR A 62 -6.06 -46.54 15.28
N GLY A 63 -6.06 -47.03 14.04
CA GLY A 63 -6.80 -46.46 12.92
C GLY A 63 -6.22 -45.14 12.40
N VAL A 64 -4.98 -44.80 12.77
CA VAL A 64 -4.31 -43.54 12.37
C VAL A 64 -3.33 -43.81 11.23
N CYS A 65 -3.29 -42.91 10.25
CA CYS A 65 -2.36 -42.97 9.13
C CYS A 65 -0.95 -42.50 9.52
N GLN A 66 0.07 -43.31 9.21
CA GLN A 66 1.48 -42.96 9.30
C GLN A 66 1.96 -42.46 7.93
N CYS A 67 2.11 -41.14 7.78
CA CYS A 67 2.43 -40.51 6.51
C CYS A 67 3.90 -40.68 6.12
N TYR A 68 4.15 -40.80 4.82
CA TYR A 68 5.49 -40.76 4.26
C TYR A 68 6.09 -39.34 4.33
N PRO A 69 7.43 -39.21 4.33
CA PRO A 69 8.08 -37.91 4.36
C PRO A 69 7.58 -36.99 3.25
N GLY A 70 7.26 -35.74 3.61
CA GLY A 70 6.67 -34.78 2.68
C GLY A 70 5.15 -34.70 2.70
N PHE A 71 4.47 -35.57 3.47
CA PHE A 71 3.01 -35.62 3.57
C PHE A 71 2.51 -35.58 5.01
N GLU A 72 1.36 -34.95 5.21
CA GLU A 72 0.71 -34.82 6.50
C GLU A 72 -0.83 -34.75 6.36
N GLY A 73 -1.50 -34.58 7.50
CA GLY A 73 -2.96 -34.61 7.60
C GLY A 73 -3.45 -35.96 8.13
N SER A 74 -4.73 -36.01 8.51
CA SER A 74 -5.37 -37.19 9.08
C SER A 74 -5.34 -38.43 8.17
N SER A 75 -5.18 -38.21 6.87
CA SER A 75 -5.09 -39.26 5.86
C SER A 75 -3.90 -39.05 4.91
N CYS A 76 -2.87 -38.30 5.31
CA CYS A 76 -1.70 -38.00 4.47
C CYS A 76 -2.04 -37.30 3.14
N GLN A 77 -3.16 -36.59 3.11
CA GLN A 77 -3.80 -36.07 1.92
C GLN A 77 -3.19 -34.75 1.39
N ARG A 78 -2.21 -34.18 2.09
CA ARG A 78 -1.61 -32.89 1.73
C ARG A 78 -0.10 -32.90 1.91
N ALA A 79 0.57 -32.08 1.11
CA ALA A 79 2.00 -31.85 1.25
C ALA A 79 2.33 -31.14 2.57
N THR A 80 3.42 -31.52 3.23
CA THR A 80 3.98 -30.76 4.35
C THR A 80 4.60 -29.47 3.86
N CYS A 81 4.45 -28.39 4.61
CA CYS A 81 5.29 -27.22 4.39
C CYS A 81 6.74 -27.50 4.80
N ASN A 82 7.69 -27.01 4.00
CA ASN A 82 9.12 -27.12 4.29
C ASN A 82 9.42 -26.57 5.69
N ASN A 83 10.11 -27.36 6.51
CA ASN A 83 10.53 -27.01 7.88
C ASN A 83 9.41 -26.44 8.76
N ALA A 84 8.14 -26.78 8.51
CA ALA A 84 6.99 -26.17 9.16
C ALA A 84 7.03 -24.62 9.15
N CYS A 85 7.47 -24.04 8.04
CA CYS A 85 7.67 -22.60 7.87
C CYS A 85 8.60 -21.97 8.91
N ASN A 86 9.55 -22.76 9.45
CA ASN A 86 10.48 -22.38 10.53
C ASN A 86 9.81 -21.70 11.74
N GLN A 87 8.51 -21.95 11.98
CA GLN A 87 7.70 -21.26 12.99
C GLN A 87 7.64 -19.72 12.82
N HIS A 88 7.91 -19.24 11.61
CA HIS A 88 7.87 -17.84 11.19
C HIS A 88 6.92 -17.64 10.01
N GLY A 89 5.85 -18.43 9.99
CA GLY A 89 4.83 -18.36 8.96
C GLY A 89 3.75 -19.40 9.15
N VAL A 90 2.71 -19.29 8.33
CA VAL A 90 1.56 -20.17 8.35
C VAL A 90 1.54 -21.01 7.08
N CYS A 91 1.48 -22.33 7.27
CA CYS A 91 1.31 -23.28 6.18
C CYS A 91 -0.11 -23.17 5.58
N LYS A 92 -0.21 -22.81 4.30
CA LYS A 92 -1.50 -22.62 3.60
C LYS A 92 -1.52 -23.41 2.29
N PRO A 93 -2.71 -23.86 1.85
CA PRO A 93 -2.84 -24.48 0.53
C PRO A 93 -2.57 -23.46 -0.56
N ILE A 94 -1.97 -23.88 -1.68
CA ILE A 94 -1.57 -23.01 -2.78
C ILE A 94 -2.77 -22.25 -3.36
N GLY A 95 -3.95 -22.86 -3.33
CA GLY A 95 -5.20 -22.22 -3.69
C GLY A 95 -5.55 -21.01 -2.83
N ASN A 96 -5.33 -21.11 -1.52
CA ASN A 96 -5.48 -19.99 -0.61
C ASN A 96 -4.37 -18.96 -0.83
N ILE A 97 -3.13 -19.39 -1.09
CA ILE A 97 -2.02 -18.49 -1.41
C ILE A 97 -2.29 -17.73 -2.71
N ALA A 98 -2.88 -18.36 -3.74
CA ALA A 98 -3.21 -17.73 -5.02
C ALA A 98 -4.41 -16.79 -4.88
N ALA A 99 -5.48 -17.22 -4.20
CA ALA A 99 -6.64 -16.39 -3.89
C ALA A 99 -6.28 -15.20 -2.98
N ASN A 100 -5.25 -15.36 -2.15
CA ASN A 100 -4.65 -14.31 -1.34
C ASN A 100 -3.27 -13.91 -1.88
N GLY A 101 -2.99 -14.06 -3.18
CA GLY A 101 -1.68 -13.74 -3.75
C GLY A 101 -1.37 -12.26 -3.63
N ASP A 102 -2.42 -11.46 -3.54
CA ASP A 102 -2.39 -10.04 -3.20
C ASP A 102 -2.07 -9.77 -1.72
N ARG A 103 -2.14 -10.77 -0.82
CA ARG A 103 -1.83 -10.57 0.61
C ARG A 103 -0.37 -10.40 0.96
N SER A 104 0.55 -10.90 0.11
CA SER A 104 1.96 -10.50 0.24
C SER A 104 2.14 -8.97 0.07
N LEU A 105 1.12 -8.28 -0.48
CA LEU A 105 1.05 -6.81 -0.62
C LEU A 105 -0.12 -6.15 0.13
N SER A 106 -1.07 -6.92 0.68
CA SER A 106 -2.21 -6.46 1.52
C SER A 106 -1.77 -5.65 2.73
N ILE A 107 -0.50 -5.74 3.07
CA ILE A 107 0.08 -5.03 4.18
C ILE A 107 0.37 -3.55 3.84
N THR A 108 0.71 -3.23 2.59
CA THR A 108 0.90 -1.84 2.10
C THR A 108 -0.42 -1.11 1.86
N GLY A 109 -1.53 -1.75 2.23
CA GLY A 109 -2.85 -1.31 1.89
C GLY A 109 -3.19 -1.58 0.42
N ASN A 110 -2.39 -1.29 -0.59
CA ASN A 110 -2.83 -1.23 -1.99
C ASN A 110 -3.58 -2.50 -2.45
N PRO A 111 -4.88 -2.45 -2.82
CA PRO A 111 -5.53 -3.59 -3.42
C PRO A 111 -5.00 -3.64 -4.84
N LYS A 112 -4.02 -4.51 -5.14
CA LYS A 112 -3.76 -4.76 -6.55
C LYS A 112 -5.07 -5.32 -7.09
N GLY A 113 -5.59 -4.70 -8.15
CA GLY A 113 -6.87 -5.07 -8.72
C GLY A 113 -6.93 -6.59 -8.78
N ASN A 114 -7.98 -7.18 -8.15
CA ASN A 114 -8.13 -8.61 -7.92
C ASN A 114 -7.31 -9.38 -8.95
N VAL A 115 -6.14 -9.89 -8.55
CA VAL A 115 -5.45 -10.84 -9.42
C VAL A 115 -6.35 -12.06 -9.39
N ALA A 116 -7.31 -12.08 -10.31
CA ALA A 116 -8.31 -13.11 -10.50
C ALA A 116 -7.66 -14.35 -11.09
N THR A 117 -6.45 -14.70 -10.62
CA THR A 117 -5.97 -16.06 -10.69
C THR A 117 -6.71 -16.81 -9.60
N THR A 118 -8.00 -17.07 -9.84
CA THR A 118 -8.67 -18.20 -9.20
C THR A 118 -7.90 -19.43 -9.66
N TYR A 119 -6.95 -19.85 -8.83
CA TYR A 119 -6.36 -21.17 -8.98
C TYR A 119 -7.46 -22.13 -8.53
N ASP A 120 -7.91 -23.01 -9.40
CA ASP A 120 -8.93 -24.03 -9.13
C ASP A 120 -8.55 -25.39 -9.73
N ILE A 121 -7.26 -25.56 -10.02
CA ILE A 121 -6.68 -26.78 -10.57
C ILE A 121 -6.57 -27.85 -9.46
N TRP A 122 -6.35 -29.11 -9.84
CA TRP A 122 -6.38 -30.32 -9.00
C TRP A 122 -5.58 -30.23 -7.67
N ASP A 123 -4.49 -29.47 -7.59
CA ASP A 123 -3.66 -29.35 -6.40
C ASP A 123 -3.99 -28.14 -5.52
N TYR A 124 -5.10 -27.45 -5.80
CA TYR A 124 -5.61 -26.30 -5.05
C TYR A 124 -5.52 -26.46 -3.53
N ASP A 125 -6.02 -27.59 -3.00
CA ASP A 125 -6.06 -27.92 -1.58
C ASP A 125 -5.05 -29.01 -1.19
N LYS A 126 -4.15 -29.40 -2.11
CA LYS A 126 -3.20 -30.51 -1.93
C LYS A 126 -1.77 -30.02 -1.80
N SER A 127 -1.39 -29.06 -2.64
CA SER A 127 -0.10 -28.37 -2.57
C SER A 127 -0.16 -27.31 -1.47
N TYR A 128 0.85 -27.28 -0.60
CA TYR A 128 0.95 -26.29 0.48
C TYR A 128 2.24 -25.48 0.34
N GLY A 129 2.18 -24.23 0.76
CA GLY A 129 3.31 -23.31 0.84
C GLY A 129 3.27 -22.50 2.13
N CYS A 130 4.40 -21.88 2.46
CA CYS A 130 4.51 -21.01 3.61
C CYS A 130 4.13 -19.57 3.24
N ILE A 131 3.18 -19.00 3.97
CA ILE A 131 3.01 -17.54 4.04
C ILE A 131 3.82 -17.07 5.24
N CYS A 132 4.90 -16.37 4.99
CA CYS A 132 5.80 -15.91 6.06
C CYS A 132 5.19 -14.77 6.86
N ASP A 133 5.51 -14.76 8.15
CA ASP A 133 5.30 -13.61 8.99
C ASP A 133 6.19 -12.46 8.49
N PRO A 134 5.78 -11.20 8.68
CA PRO A 134 6.62 -10.06 8.34
C PRO A 134 8.03 -10.16 8.91
N TRP A 135 9.00 -9.60 8.17
CA TRP A 135 10.45 -9.75 8.38
C TRP A 135 11.04 -11.12 8.02
N PHE A 136 10.22 -12.10 7.63
CA PHE A 136 10.70 -13.39 7.15
C PHE A 136 10.33 -13.61 5.69
N GLU A 137 11.25 -14.24 4.97
CA GLU A 137 11.12 -14.51 3.55
C GLU A 137 11.74 -15.86 3.17
N GLY A 138 11.57 -16.21 1.90
CA GLY A 138 12.00 -17.49 1.34
C GLY A 138 10.90 -18.55 1.38
N PRO A 139 11.17 -19.71 0.76
CA PRO A 139 10.16 -20.76 0.57
C PRO A 139 9.71 -21.44 1.87
N ASP A 140 10.51 -21.35 2.92
CA ASP A 140 10.25 -21.93 4.24
C ASP A 140 10.31 -20.88 5.37
N CYS A 141 10.36 -19.58 5.05
CA CYS A 141 10.48 -18.49 6.02
C CYS A 141 11.73 -18.54 6.91
N SER A 142 12.80 -19.19 6.45
CA SER A 142 14.09 -19.27 7.18
C SER A 142 14.92 -18.00 7.09
N ARG A 143 14.70 -17.16 6.07
CA ARG A 143 15.52 -15.96 5.82
C ARG A 143 14.85 -14.75 6.42
N ARG A 144 15.65 -13.82 6.93
CA ARG A 144 15.15 -12.52 7.39
C ARG A 144 15.26 -11.49 6.26
N SER A 145 14.18 -10.74 6.03
CA SER A 145 14.20 -9.58 5.15
C SER A 145 15.02 -8.46 5.79
N CYS A 146 15.84 -7.78 4.98
CA CYS A 146 16.54 -6.58 5.41
C CYS A 146 15.56 -5.41 5.64
N LYS A 147 15.97 -4.50 6.52
CA LYS A 147 15.40 -3.14 6.54
C LYS A 147 15.56 -2.51 5.15
N VAL A 148 14.56 -1.73 4.74
CA VAL A 148 14.61 -0.96 3.50
C VAL A 148 15.14 0.45 3.74
N GLY A 149 15.66 1.07 2.69
CA GLY A 149 16.07 2.46 2.67
C GLY A 149 16.11 2.99 1.24
N VAL A 150 16.44 4.28 1.11
CA VAL A 150 16.65 4.89 -0.21
C VAL A 150 17.94 4.33 -0.82
N ASP A 151 17.93 4.01 -2.11
CA ASP A 151 19.13 3.68 -2.87
C ASP A 151 20.08 4.90 -2.88
N PRO A 152 21.32 4.78 -2.37
CA PRO A 152 22.31 5.87 -2.40
C PRO A 152 22.58 6.42 -3.80
N LEU A 153 22.43 5.62 -4.87
CA LEU A 153 22.58 6.09 -6.24
C LEU A 153 21.46 7.06 -6.64
N TYR A 154 20.25 6.82 -6.14
CA TYR A 154 19.11 7.69 -6.40
C TYR A 154 19.23 9.03 -5.66
N GLU A 155 19.77 9.05 -4.43
CA GLU A 155 19.99 10.31 -3.69
C GLU A 155 20.95 11.28 -4.40
N ALA A 156 21.84 10.78 -5.27
CA ALA A 156 22.76 11.61 -6.01
C ALA A 156 22.12 12.38 -7.18
N ALA A 157 20.98 11.90 -7.71
CA ALA A 157 20.40 12.41 -8.96
C ALA A 157 18.89 12.70 -8.89
N GLY A 158 18.19 12.15 -7.91
CA GLY A 158 16.76 12.28 -7.70
C GLY A 158 16.44 12.87 -6.32
N TYR A 159 15.15 13.08 -6.09
CA TYR A 159 14.62 13.52 -4.80
C TYR A 159 13.69 12.43 -4.27
N PRO A 160 14.10 11.64 -3.25
CA PRO A 160 13.23 10.60 -2.69
C PRO A 160 11.99 11.25 -2.08
N VAL A 161 10.84 10.65 -2.37
CA VAL A 161 9.60 11.04 -1.70
C VAL A 161 9.49 10.16 -0.45
N TYR A 162 9.53 10.80 0.71
CA TYR A 162 9.34 10.12 1.99
C TYR A 162 7.86 10.11 2.35
N GLU A 163 7.39 9.06 3.02
CA GLU A 163 6.02 9.06 3.56
C GLU A 163 5.93 10.11 4.66
N THR A 164 4.97 11.02 4.50
CA THR A 164 4.59 11.97 5.54
C THR A 164 3.11 11.87 5.83
N PHE A 165 2.77 12.12 7.08
CA PHE A 165 1.40 12.08 7.55
C PHE A 165 1.15 13.25 8.50
N ASN A 166 -0.10 13.66 8.56
CA ASN A 166 -0.55 14.66 9.51
C ASN A 166 -1.40 14.00 10.58
N LEU A 167 -1.20 14.41 11.82
CA LEU A 167 -1.94 13.96 12.97
C LEU A 167 -2.74 15.12 13.54
N TYR A 168 -4.06 14.91 13.63
CA TYR A 168 -4.98 15.80 14.30
C TYR A 168 -5.47 15.12 15.56
N ALA A 169 -5.30 15.79 16.69
CA ALA A 169 -5.86 15.37 17.96
C ALA A 169 -6.22 16.61 18.77
N GLY A 170 -7.47 17.03 18.69
CA GLY A 170 -7.93 18.24 19.34
C GLY A 170 -9.38 18.16 19.78
N ILE A 171 -9.70 19.04 20.73
CA ILE A 171 -11.07 19.40 21.09
C ILE A 171 -11.40 20.74 20.48
N ILE A 172 -12.68 20.97 20.17
CA ILE A 172 -13.24 22.27 19.80
C ILE A 172 -13.96 22.82 21.05
N PRO A 173 -13.24 23.36 22.06
CA PRO A 173 -13.88 23.91 23.23
C PRO A 173 -14.63 25.21 22.91
N THR A 174 -15.70 25.48 23.66
CA THR A 174 -16.13 26.87 23.84
C THR A 174 -15.00 27.64 24.52
N ASN A 175 -14.89 28.95 24.27
CA ASN A 175 -13.93 29.93 24.82
C ASN A 175 -13.75 29.98 26.37
N THR A 176 -14.25 28.97 27.09
CA THR A 176 -14.32 28.84 28.54
C THR A 176 -13.60 27.60 29.07
N PHE A 177 -13.13 26.68 28.23
CA PHE A 177 -12.51 25.42 28.67
C PHE A 177 -11.18 25.15 27.98
N ALA A 178 -10.18 24.68 28.74
CA ALA A 178 -8.89 24.21 28.23
C ALA A 178 -8.87 22.68 28.21
N ILE A 179 -7.96 22.10 27.42
CA ILE A 179 -7.75 20.65 27.38
C ILE A 179 -7.13 20.15 28.70
N ASP A 180 -7.65 19.05 29.25
CA ASP A 180 -7.03 18.37 30.39
C ASP A 180 -5.98 17.38 29.87
N SER A 181 -4.70 17.73 30.01
CA SER A 181 -3.57 16.94 29.55
C SER A 181 -3.34 15.62 30.30
N THR A 182 -4.00 15.42 31.45
CA THR A 182 -3.87 14.19 32.25
C THR A 182 -4.85 13.12 31.82
N GLN A 183 -6.02 13.53 31.35
CA GLN A 183 -7.10 12.64 30.90
C GLN A 183 -7.24 12.57 29.38
N SER A 184 -6.68 13.54 28.66
CA SER A 184 -6.68 13.55 27.19
C SER A 184 -5.48 12.80 26.63
N TRP A 185 -5.73 11.77 25.82
CA TRP A 185 -4.69 10.96 25.21
C TRP A 185 -5.15 10.34 23.89
N ILE A 186 -4.18 10.02 23.04
CA ILE A 186 -4.36 9.24 21.84
C ILE A 186 -3.40 8.04 21.82
N GLN A 187 -3.76 7.00 21.09
CA GLN A 187 -2.88 5.89 20.75
C GLN A 187 -2.93 5.68 19.24
N LEU A 188 -1.75 5.56 18.65
CA LEU A 188 -1.60 5.32 17.23
C LEU A 188 -1.34 3.83 17.00
N ARG A 189 -1.99 3.27 16.00
CA ARG A 189 -1.55 2.05 15.34
C ARG A 189 -0.72 2.45 14.14
N VAL A 190 0.56 2.11 14.16
CA VAL A 190 1.51 2.38 13.08
C VAL A 190 1.87 1.09 12.38
N TYR A 191 2.27 1.19 11.12
CA TYR A 191 2.62 0.04 10.29
C TYR A 191 4.06 0.19 9.79
N ASP A 192 4.83 -0.89 9.81
CA ASP A 192 6.15 -0.90 9.18
C ASP A 192 6.08 -1.12 7.65
N TYR A 193 7.23 -1.19 6.99
CA TYR A 193 7.30 -1.45 5.55
C TYR A 193 6.80 -2.85 5.17
N HIS A 194 7.05 -3.82 6.04
CA HIS A 194 6.53 -5.19 5.92
C HIS A 194 5.11 -5.32 6.52
N GLY A 195 4.51 -4.15 6.83
CA GLY A 195 3.42 -3.79 7.76
C GLY A 195 2.93 -4.80 8.78
N GLU A 196 3.86 -5.21 9.62
CA GLU A 196 3.50 -5.40 11.03
C GLU A 196 2.87 -4.14 11.59
N SER A 197 1.90 -4.34 12.47
CA SER A 197 1.25 -3.24 13.17
C SER A 197 1.76 -3.12 14.59
N TYR A 198 2.07 -1.91 15.02
CA TYR A 198 2.53 -1.59 16.36
C TYR A 198 1.63 -0.55 16.99
N ILE A 199 1.42 -0.65 18.29
CA ILE A 199 0.58 0.29 19.04
C ILE A 199 1.49 1.13 19.92
N THR A 200 1.37 2.45 19.81
CA THR A 200 2.11 3.38 20.68
C THR A 200 1.58 3.31 22.11
N GLN A 201 2.42 3.73 23.06
CA GLN A 201 1.92 4.11 24.38
C GLN A 201 0.91 5.26 24.27
N ARG A 202 0.14 5.50 25.34
CA ARG A 202 -0.79 6.64 25.39
C ARG A 202 -0.01 7.93 25.29
N ILE A 203 -0.30 8.70 24.25
CA ILE A 203 0.33 9.98 24.00
C ILE A 203 -0.59 11.06 24.60
N PRO A 204 -0.15 11.80 25.62
CA PRO A 204 -0.99 12.81 26.27
C PRO A 204 -1.23 13.97 25.30
N VAL A 205 -2.48 14.33 25.05
CA VAL A 205 -2.83 15.47 24.19
C VAL A 205 -2.84 16.74 25.03
N GLN A 206 -2.14 17.77 24.56
CA GLN A 206 -2.04 19.06 25.22
C GLN A 206 -2.24 20.19 24.21
N ASP A 207 -2.28 21.41 24.71
CA ASP A 207 -2.29 22.61 23.86
C ASP A 207 -0.89 22.81 23.25
N GLN A 208 -0.78 22.73 21.92
CA GLN A 208 0.49 22.96 21.19
C GLN A 208 1.07 24.37 21.41
N THR A 209 0.29 25.34 21.89
CA THR A 209 0.85 26.65 22.25
C THR A 209 1.72 26.61 23.52
N LEU A 210 1.60 25.54 24.31
CA LEU A 210 2.29 25.37 25.59
C LEU A 210 3.43 24.34 25.53
N VAL A 211 3.38 23.40 24.60
CA VAL A 211 4.36 22.31 24.46
C VAL A 211 4.62 22.00 23.00
N ASP A 212 5.83 21.56 22.68
CA ASP A 212 6.16 21.04 21.34
C ASP A 212 5.52 19.66 21.13
N ALA A 213 4.33 19.66 20.52
CA ALA A 213 3.59 18.48 20.12
C ALA A 213 4.40 17.61 19.15
N GLY A 214 5.20 18.22 18.27
CA GLY A 214 6.08 17.51 17.35
C GLY A 214 7.06 16.59 18.10
N ALA A 215 7.77 17.13 19.08
CA ALA A 215 8.69 16.36 19.91
C ALA A 215 7.98 15.24 20.70
N ILE A 216 6.78 15.48 21.22
CA ILE A 216 5.99 14.48 21.94
C ILE A 216 5.64 13.29 21.04
N ILE A 217 5.12 13.55 19.84
CA ILE A 217 4.77 12.48 18.88
C ILE A 217 6.03 11.76 18.41
N GLN A 218 7.10 12.49 18.11
CA GLN A 218 8.37 11.90 17.67
C GLN A 218 8.91 10.92 18.71
N ASN A 219 8.94 11.31 19.98
CA ASN A 219 9.40 10.43 21.06
C ASN A 219 8.50 9.19 21.21
N ALA A 220 7.18 9.34 21.07
CA ALA A 220 6.26 8.21 21.12
C ALA A 220 6.48 7.19 19.99
N LEU A 221 6.87 7.66 18.79
CA LEU A 221 7.18 6.81 17.65
C LEU A 221 8.56 6.14 17.77
N LEU A 222 9.56 6.87 18.29
CA LEU A 222 10.90 6.31 18.54
C LEU A 222 10.92 5.32 19.72
N ALA A 223 9.98 5.42 20.65
CA ALA A 223 9.83 4.50 21.78
C ALA A 223 9.23 3.12 21.42
N LEU A 224 8.85 2.92 20.16
CA LEU A 224 8.36 1.62 19.69
C LEU A 224 9.47 0.56 19.78
N PRO A 225 9.11 -0.73 20.03
CA PRO A 225 10.09 -1.78 20.26
C PRO A 225 11.00 -2.01 19.04
N ASN A 226 12.16 -2.63 19.26
CA ASN A 226 13.08 -3.08 18.19
C ASN A 226 13.58 -2.00 17.22
N GLU A 227 13.45 -0.72 17.57
CA GLU A 227 13.85 0.41 16.70
C GLU A 227 13.31 0.24 15.27
N ILE A 228 12.02 -0.13 15.17
CA ILE A 228 11.30 -0.30 13.90
C ILE A 228 11.48 0.96 13.05
N PHE A 229 11.31 2.12 13.67
CA PHE A 229 11.69 3.41 13.12
C PHE A 229 12.91 3.94 13.86
N SER A 230 14.06 3.97 13.19
CA SER A 230 15.29 4.50 13.80
C SER A 230 15.45 6.02 13.65
N SER A 231 14.64 6.65 12.78
CA SER A 231 14.57 8.11 12.65
C SER A 231 13.20 8.51 12.14
N VAL A 232 12.56 9.39 12.89
CA VAL A 232 11.30 10.04 12.57
C VAL A 232 11.50 11.51 12.90
N SER A 233 11.06 12.39 12.01
CA SER A 233 11.02 13.83 12.29
C SER A 233 9.56 14.25 12.34
N CYS A 234 9.15 14.85 13.46
CA CYS A 234 7.83 15.45 13.58
C CYS A 234 8.00 16.91 13.96
N TRP A 235 7.17 17.76 13.38
CA TRP A 235 7.16 19.19 13.68
C TRP A 235 5.72 19.69 13.75
N GLU A 236 5.52 20.67 14.62
CA GLU A 236 4.29 21.43 14.65
C GLU A 236 4.16 22.23 13.37
N ASN A 237 2.95 22.30 12.85
CA ASN A 237 2.69 23.17 11.73
C ASN A 237 1.98 24.44 12.21
N PRO A 238 2.57 25.64 12.02
CA PRO A 238 1.85 26.86 12.32
C PRO A 238 0.57 26.94 11.49
N SER A 239 -0.44 27.64 12.02
CA SER A 239 -1.74 27.81 11.36
C SER A 239 -1.58 28.27 9.91
N ASN A 240 -2.32 27.62 9.00
CA ASN A 240 -2.43 27.93 7.56
C ASN A 240 -1.23 27.56 6.67
N VAL A 241 -0.57 26.43 6.91
CA VAL A 241 0.27 25.80 5.88
C VAL A 241 -0.50 24.64 5.24
N PRO A 242 -0.70 24.62 3.91
CA PRO A 242 -1.50 23.60 3.19
C PRO A 242 -0.95 22.18 3.21
N ASP A 243 0.24 21.98 3.79
CA ASP A 243 0.72 20.65 4.17
C ASP A 243 -0.09 20.05 5.32
N VAL A 244 -0.97 20.83 5.99
CA VAL A 244 -1.84 20.45 7.11
C VAL A 244 -3.22 21.11 6.90
N THR A 245 -4.29 20.34 7.09
CA THR A 245 -5.67 20.78 7.29
C THR A 245 -5.76 22.01 8.21
N PRO A 246 -6.58 23.03 7.89
CA PRO A 246 -6.73 24.21 8.70
C PRO A 246 -7.23 23.87 10.11
N ILE A 247 -6.50 24.39 11.08
CA ILE A 247 -6.87 24.39 12.51
C ILE A 247 -8.11 25.26 12.66
N LEU A 248 -9.16 24.77 13.31
CA LEU A 248 -10.36 25.58 13.55
C LEU A 248 -10.05 26.67 14.59
N THR A 249 -10.68 27.83 14.48
CA THR A 249 -10.40 29.03 15.30
C THR A 249 -10.65 28.87 16.80
N SER A 250 -11.31 27.80 17.23
CA SER A 250 -11.61 27.46 18.63
C SER A 250 -11.05 26.10 19.04
N GLU A 251 -10.14 25.53 18.24
CA GLU A 251 -9.60 24.19 18.47
C GLU A 251 -8.31 24.24 19.30
N VAL A 252 -8.20 23.33 20.26
CA VAL A 252 -7.03 23.19 21.13
C VAL A 252 -6.59 21.73 21.14
N GLY A 253 -5.32 21.48 20.86
CA GLY A 253 -4.75 20.14 20.77
C GLY A 253 -3.43 20.08 20.01
N PHE A 254 -3.13 18.91 19.45
CA PHE A 254 -1.95 18.62 18.65
C PHE A 254 -2.28 18.64 17.15
N PHE A 255 -1.47 19.40 16.42
CA PHE A 255 -1.50 19.48 14.95
C PHE A 255 -0.08 19.32 14.43
N VAL A 256 0.27 18.07 14.11
CA VAL A 256 1.66 17.68 13.85
C VAL A 256 1.78 17.06 12.48
N THR A 257 2.81 17.43 11.73
CA THR A 257 3.26 16.69 10.55
C THR A 257 4.47 15.84 10.94
N CYS A 258 4.44 14.57 10.55
CA CYS A 258 5.54 13.65 10.77
C CYS A 258 6.03 13.06 9.44
N GLN A 259 7.33 12.83 9.35
CA GLN A 259 8.01 12.19 8.22
C GLN A 259 8.84 11.01 8.69
N PHE A 260 8.69 9.87 8.01
CA PHE A 260 9.54 8.71 8.20
C PHE A 260 10.82 8.84 7.37
N VAL A 261 11.88 9.39 7.99
CA VAL A 261 13.13 9.75 7.28
C VAL A 261 13.83 8.51 6.70
N ASN A 262 13.84 7.40 7.43
CA ASN A 262 14.56 6.20 7.00
C ASN A 262 13.69 5.15 6.30
N ASN A 263 12.39 5.41 6.14
CA ASN A 263 11.47 4.47 5.52
C ASN A 263 10.68 5.18 4.40
N PRO A 264 11.29 5.33 3.21
CA PRO A 264 10.67 6.00 2.07
C PRO A 264 9.62 5.12 1.35
N GLY A 265 9.51 3.84 1.73
CA GLY A 265 8.73 2.86 1.00
C GLY A 265 7.23 3.04 1.13
N GLN A 266 6.51 2.26 0.33
CA GLN A 266 5.06 2.22 0.37
C GLN A 266 4.59 1.63 1.71
N MET A 267 4.27 2.50 2.65
CA MET A 267 3.74 2.10 3.95
C MET A 267 2.30 2.57 4.14
N ARG A 268 1.57 1.86 5.00
CA ARG A 268 0.23 2.29 5.40
C ARG A 268 0.36 3.47 6.36
N LEU A 269 -0.49 4.48 6.18
CA LEU A 269 -0.56 5.59 7.11
C LEU A 269 -0.92 5.10 8.52
N PRO A 270 -0.41 5.76 9.56
CA PRO A 270 -0.87 5.52 10.92
C PRO A 270 -2.38 5.70 11.05
N GLU A 271 -2.97 4.99 12.01
CA GLU A 271 -4.39 5.09 12.33
C GLU A 271 -4.57 5.40 13.82
N ILE A 272 -5.65 6.10 14.15
CA ILE A 272 -6.03 6.27 15.55
C ILE A 272 -6.58 4.94 16.05
N TYR A 273 -5.86 4.29 16.97
CA TYR A 273 -6.29 3.04 17.58
C TYR A 273 -7.34 3.28 18.67
N ALA A 274 -7.06 4.26 19.54
CA ALA A 274 -7.94 4.65 20.63
C ALA A 274 -7.64 6.10 21.01
N TYR A 275 -8.63 6.79 21.56
CA TYR A 275 -8.47 8.15 22.05
C TYR A 275 -9.44 8.44 23.19
N GLN A 276 -9.10 9.41 24.01
CA GLN A 276 -9.96 10.01 25.01
C GLN A 276 -9.62 11.50 25.09
N PHE A 277 -10.63 12.36 25.19
CA PHE A 277 -10.42 13.79 25.39
C PHE A 277 -11.23 14.27 26.57
N ALA A 278 -10.65 15.18 27.34
CA ALA A 278 -11.24 15.79 28.51
C ALA A 278 -10.88 17.28 28.55
N ASN A 279 -11.68 18.07 29.26
CA ASN A 279 -11.42 19.49 29.47
C ASN A 279 -11.23 19.79 30.98
N THR A 280 -10.84 21.02 31.32
CA THR A 280 -10.53 21.47 32.69
C THR A 280 -11.70 21.43 33.68
N VAL A 281 -12.89 21.01 33.26
CA VAL A 281 -14.02 20.64 34.12
C VAL A 281 -14.27 19.15 33.89
N PRO A 282 -13.47 18.24 34.47
CA PRO A 282 -13.08 16.91 33.97
C PRO A 282 -14.25 16.07 33.42
N ALA A 283 -14.71 16.48 32.24
CA ALA A 283 -15.82 15.91 31.53
C ALA A 283 -15.24 15.29 30.28
N ILE A 284 -15.39 13.98 30.16
CA ILE A 284 -15.02 13.26 28.95
C ILE A 284 -15.85 13.83 27.80
N GLN A 285 -15.16 14.34 26.79
CA GLN A 285 -15.78 14.92 25.61
C GLN A 285 -16.17 13.80 24.65
N THR A 286 -17.46 13.73 24.32
CA THR A 286 -18.02 12.79 23.32
C THR A 286 -18.43 13.48 22.02
N THR A 287 -18.44 14.81 22.01
CA THR A 287 -18.76 15.67 20.86
C THR A 287 -17.69 16.77 20.73
N GLY A 288 -17.51 17.33 19.53
CA GLY A 288 -16.51 18.39 19.32
C GLY A 288 -15.08 17.90 19.43
N VAL A 289 -14.84 16.62 19.15
CA VAL A 289 -13.53 15.97 19.15
C VAL A 289 -13.11 15.69 17.72
N ARG A 290 -11.85 15.98 17.39
CA ARG A 290 -11.21 15.60 16.12
C ARG A 290 -9.98 14.78 16.41
N ALA A 291 -10.02 13.51 16.02
CA ALA A 291 -8.89 12.59 16.11
C ALA A 291 -8.79 11.76 14.82
N TYR A 292 -7.87 12.13 13.94
CA TYR A 292 -7.65 11.39 12.71
C TYR A 292 -6.25 11.67 12.14
N VAL A 293 -5.80 10.75 11.29
CA VAL A 293 -4.57 10.89 10.51
C VAL A 293 -4.97 11.17 9.07
N THR A 294 -4.31 12.14 8.43
CA THR A 294 -4.45 12.39 6.99
C THR A 294 -3.12 12.21 6.28
N ALA A 295 -3.21 11.92 4.98
CA ALA A 295 -2.05 11.96 4.12
C ALA A 295 -1.58 13.40 3.95
N ASN A 296 -0.28 13.61 3.79
CA ASN A 296 0.20 14.84 3.17
C ASN A 296 0.17 14.71 1.64
N ASN A 297 0.55 15.76 0.92
CA ASN A 297 0.82 15.73 -0.53
C ASN A 297 2.12 14.97 -0.91
N ARG A 298 2.79 14.36 0.08
CA ARG A 298 3.95 13.50 -0.09
C ARG A 298 3.56 12.08 0.28
N ARG A 299 3.92 11.15 -0.57
CA ARG A 299 3.66 9.73 -0.38
C ARG A 299 4.94 8.96 -0.62
N GLY A 300 5.33 8.15 0.35
CA GLY A 300 6.32 7.11 0.19
C GLY A 300 5.81 6.09 -0.81
N GLU A 301 6.54 5.93 -1.89
CA GLU A 301 6.33 4.89 -2.88
C GLU A 301 7.65 4.14 -3.04
N ASN A 302 7.60 2.88 -3.48
CA ASN A 302 8.84 2.17 -3.81
C ASN A 302 9.44 2.66 -5.13
N ILE A 303 8.56 3.18 -6.00
CA ILE A 303 8.86 3.55 -7.37
C ILE A 303 8.57 5.03 -7.53
N ASP A 304 9.55 5.79 -7.99
CA ASP A 304 9.33 7.14 -8.48
C ASP A 304 8.92 7.05 -9.95
N TYR A 305 7.64 7.31 -10.21
CA TYR A 305 7.11 7.33 -11.57
C TYR A 305 7.56 8.57 -12.36
N CYS A 306 8.04 9.61 -11.69
CA CYS A 306 8.56 10.84 -12.28
C CYS A 306 10.10 10.87 -12.19
N ALA A 307 10.76 9.80 -12.61
CA ALA A 307 12.23 9.70 -12.54
C ALA A 307 12.95 10.26 -13.78
N THR A 308 12.21 10.58 -14.85
CA THR A 308 12.81 11.12 -16.08
C THR A 308 13.05 12.62 -15.94
N SER A 309 14.29 13.08 -15.99
CA SER A 309 14.61 14.50 -15.97
C SER A 309 14.22 15.17 -17.28
N THR A 310 13.71 16.39 -17.18
CA THR A 310 13.51 17.26 -18.35
C THR A 310 14.79 18.03 -18.66
N ILE A 311 14.82 18.66 -19.83
CA ILE A 311 15.83 19.68 -20.19
C ILE A 311 15.52 21.06 -19.59
N TYR A 312 14.52 21.15 -18.70
CA TYR A 312 14.01 22.39 -18.17
C TYR A 312 14.29 22.51 -16.67
N THR A 313 14.56 23.73 -16.24
CA THR A 313 14.70 24.08 -14.82
C THR A 313 13.75 25.22 -14.47
N THR A 314 13.32 25.30 -13.21
CA THR A 314 12.48 26.40 -12.74
C THR A 314 13.27 27.71 -12.74
N THR A 315 12.61 28.82 -13.07
CA THR A 315 13.17 30.17 -12.92
C THR A 315 12.67 30.83 -11.63
N GLY A 316 13.33 31.92 -11.22
CA GLY A 316 12.91 32.72 -10.06
C GLY A 316 11.57 33.44 -10.22
N SER A 317 10.98 33.43 -11.42
CA SER A 317 9.63 33.96 -11.69
C SER A 317 8.53 32.92 -11.49
N SER A 318 8.88 31.68 -11.14
CA SER A 318 7.89 30.62 -10.88
C SER A 318 7.06 30.96 -9.65
N THR A 319 5.76 30.69 -9.75
CA THR A 319 4.79 30.82 -8.65
C THR A 319 4.30 29.43 -8.22
N THR A 320 3.44 29.36 -7.22
CA THR A 320 2.86 28.07 -6.76
C THR A 320 1.95 27.42 -7.79
N SER A 321 1.36 28.19 -8.72
CA SER A 321 0.42 27.69 -9.74
C SER A 321 1.01 27.72 -11.15
N ASN A 322 1.85 28.71 -11.47
CA ASN A 322 2.48 28.86 -12.78
C ASN A 322 3.99 28.64 -12.67
N ILE A 323 4.49 27.61 -13.34
CA ILE A 323 5.91 27.26 -13.35
C ILE A 323 6.54 27.83 -14.61
N VAL A 324 7.49 28.76 -14.41
CA VAL A 324 8.22 29.39 -15.50
C VAL A 324 9.56 28.68 -15.64
N VAL A 325 9.88 28.22 -16.84
CA VAL A 325 11.02 27.36 -17.12
C VAL A 325 12.11 28.02 -17.96
N ALA A 326 13.35 27.61 -17.71
CA ALA A 326 14.50 27.89 -18.56
C ALA A 326 15.03 26.58 -19.14
N THR A 327 15.40 26.59 -20.42
CA THR A 327 15.96 25.41 -21.11
C THR A 327 17.47 25.36 -20.94
N THR A 328 18.03 24.17 -20.75
CA THR A 328 19.49 23.95 -20.67
C THR A 328 20.15 23.79 -22.05
N THR A 329 19.35 23.75 -23.13
CA THR A 329 19.79 23.50 -24.50
C THR A 329 19.75 24.76 -25.37
N SER A 330 20.66 24.89 -26.33
CA SER A 330 20.66 25.98 -27.31
C SER A 330 20.73 25.42 -28.74
N PRO A 331 19.80 25.78 -29.64
CA PRO A 331 18.67 26.69 -29.44
C PRO A 331 17.55 26.06 -28.57
N ALA A 332 16.77 26.91 -27.90
CA ALA A 332 15.61 26.48 -27.14
C ALA A 332 14.56 25.82 -28.07
N PRO A 333 13.94 24.69 -27.66
CA PRO A 333 12.88 24.07 -28.44
C PRO A 333 11.67 24.99 -28.64
N GLY A 334 10.99 24.85 -29.78
CA GLY A 334 9.77 25.62 -30.09
C GLY A 334 8.55 25.26 -29.23
N ALA A 335 8.54 24.08 -28.61
CA ALA A 335 7.50 23.61 -27.68
C ALA A 335 8.13 22.89 -26.48
N LEU A 336 7.44 22.85 -25.34
CA LEU A 336 7.91 22.15 -24.14
C LEU A 336 7.97 20.63 -24.40
N GLN A 337 9.18 20.10 -24.58
CA GLN A 337 9.38 18.67 -24.84
C GLN A 337 9.18 17.85 -23.55
N GLY A 338 8.35 16.81 -23.62
CA GLY A 338 8.08 15.91 -22.49
C GLY A 338 7.09 16.47 -21.45
N ILE A 339 6.71 17.75 -21.53
CA ILE A 339 5.70 18.37 -20.66
C ILE A 339 4.49 18.74 -21.53
N ALA A 340 3.39 18.03 -21.35
CA ALA A 340 2.13 18.30 -22.02
C ALA A 340 1.00 18.45 -20.99
N VAL A 341 -0.18 18.86 -21.45
CA VAL A 341 -1.39 18.82 -20.62
C VAL A 341 -1.63 17.38 -20.15
N ASN A 342 -2.03 17.23 -18.89
CA ASN A 342 -2.20 15.97 -18.17
C ASN A 342 -0.90 15.17 -17.90
N THR A 343 0.28 15.75 -18.13
CA THR A 343 1.53 15.15 -17.65
C THR A 343 1.67 15.38 -16.14
N ILE A 344 2.05 14.34 -15.38
CA ILE A 344 2.46 14.52 -13.98
C ILE A 344 3.92 14.97 -13.99
N VAL A 345 4.15 16.11 -13.33
CA VAL A 345 5.49 16.67 -13.14
C VAL A 345 5.87 16.58 -11.66
N LYS A 346 7.17 16.41 -11.42
CA LYS A 346 7.78 16.38 -10.10
C LYS A 346 8.83 17.46 -10.00
N ILE A 347 8.74 18.27 -8.95
CA ILE A 347 9.71 19.32 -8.63
C ILE A 347 10.12 19.10 -7.18
N LYS A 348 11.39 18.75 -6.96
CA LYS A 348 11.88 18.20 -5.69
C LYS A 348 11.05 16.98 -5.26
N ASP A 349 10.45 17.02 -4.08
CA ASP A 349 9.65 15.99 -3.44
C ASP A 349 8.14 16.15 -3.68
N ARG A 350 7.71 17.12 -4.51
CA ARG A 350 6.30 17.42 -4.77
C ARG A 350 5.90 17.04 -6.18
N ILE A 351 4.69 16.50 -6.32
CA ILE A 351 4.08 16.15 -7.61
C ILE A 351 2.85 17.00 -7.87
N SER A 352 2.60 17.32 -9.13
CA SER A 352 1.35 17.94 -9.56
C SER A 352 1.03 17.60 -11.02
N LEU A 353 -0.18 17.91 -11.45
CA LEU A 353 -0.66 17.69 -12.80
C LEU A 353 -0.55 18.98 -13.61
N VAL A 354 -0.03 18.90 -14.83
CA VAL A 354 -0.03 20.03 -15.76
C VAL A 354 -1.44 20.23 -16.32
N LEU A 355 -2.03 21.39 -16.03
CA LEU A 355 -3.38 21.77 -16.48
C LEU A 355 -3.36 22.43 -17.86
N ALA A 356 -2.39 23.32 -18.10
CA ALA A 356 -2.31 24.09 -19.33
C ALA A 356 -0.84 24.42 -19.68
N ILE A 357 -0.56 24.47 -20.97
CA ILE A 357 0.70 25.01 -21.51
C ILE A 357 0.40 26.42 -22.02
N ASN A 358 1.04 27.44 -21.44
CA ASN A 358 0.79 28.83 -21.82
C ASN A 358 1.72 29.26 -22.97
N ALA A 359 2.99 28.87 -22.86
CA ALA A 359 4.01 29.10 -23.87
C ALA A 359 5.08 27.99 -23.83
N ASN A 360 6.10 28.10 -24.68
CA ASN A 360 7.29 27.25 -24.60
C ASN A 360 8.22 27.60 -23.41
N THR A 361 7.79 28.51 -22.53
CA THR A 361 8.53 28.98 -21.35
C THR A 361 7.79 28.79 -20.05
N ASP A 362 6.53 28.36 -20.05
CA ASP A 362 5.75 28.20 -18.83
C ASP A 362 4.52 27.30 -19.00
N PHE A 363 4.09 26.72 -17.88
CA PHE A 363 2.90 25.89 -17.78
C PHE A 363 2.23 26.09 -16.42
N THR A 364 0.92 25.84 -16.37
CA THR A 364 0.10 25.99 -15.18
C THR A 364 -0.26 24.62 -14.61
N LEU A 365 -0.23 24.51 -13.28
CA LEU A 365 -0.57 23.32 -12.52
C LEU A 365 -2.07 23.27 -12.22
N ALA A 366 -2.64 22.06 -12.15
CA ALA A 366 -4.04 21.85 -11.80
C ALA A 366 -4.34 22.26 -10.35
N TRP A 367 -3.38 22.02 -9.46
CA TRP A 367 -3.44 22.44 -8.07
C TRP A 367 -2.12 23.10 -7.68
N PRO A 368 -2.16 24.21 -6.94
CA PRO A 368 -0.94 24.92 -6.58
C PRO A 368 -0.08 24.10 -5.62
N LEU A 369 1.23 24.18 -5.80
CA LEU A 369 2.24 23.63 -4.90
C LEU A 369 2.58 24.67 -3.81
N THR A 370 1.59 24.98 -3.00
CA THR A 370 1.72 25.92 -1.88
C THR A 370 2.70 25.43 -0.80
N GLY A 371 3.38 26.37 -0.14
CA GLY A 371 4.42 26.05 0.86
C GLY A 371 5.76 25.59 0.24
N ALA A 372 5.86 25.49 -1.08
CA ALA A 372 7.11 25.22 -1.79
C ALA A 372 7.74 26.51 -2.32
N THR A 373 9.05 26.66 -2.11
CA THR A 373 9.86 27.68 -2.80
C THR A 373 10.67 27.02 -3.90
N PHE A 374 10.44 27.45 -5.15
CA PHE A 374 11.16 26.98 -6.32
C PHE A 374 12.42 27.82 -6.52
N ALA A 375 13.55 27.32 -6.04
CA ALA A 375 14.83 27.94 -6.31
C ALA A 375 15.09 27.93 -7.83
N ALA A 376 15.61 29.01 -8.38
CA ALA A 376 16.01 29.04 -9.78
C ALA A 376 17.05 27.94 -10.05
N GLY A 377 16.90 27.23 -11.17
CA GLY A 377 17.77 26.09 -11.52
C GLY A 377 17.29 24.74 -10.98
N THR A 378 16.15 24.65 -10.28
CA THR A 378 15.62 23.35 -9.84
C THR A 378 15.17 22.53 -11.04
N THR A 379 15.70 21.32 -11.20
CA THR A 379 15.32 20.38 -12.27
C THR A 379 13.87 19.94 -12.13
N ILE A 380 13.17 19.89 -13.26
CA ILE A 380 11.80 19.36 -13.36
C ILE A 380 11.90 17.93 -13.89
N TYR A 381 11.19 17.01 -13.27
CA TYR A 381 11.03 15.64 -13.72
C TYR A 381 9.60 15.36 -14.16
N TYR A 382 9.40 14.33 -14.97
CA TYR A 382 8.08 13.99 -15.49
C TYR A 382 7.91 12.47 -15.63
N ALA A 383 6.65 12.04 -15.63
CA ALA A 383 6.30 10.64 -15.81
C ALA A 383 6.11 10.30 -17.29
N THR A 384 6.95 9.42 -17.84
CA THR A 384 6.80 8.89 -19.21
C THR A 384 5.93 7.63 -19.26
N GLY A 385 5.94 6.82 -18.19
CA GLY A 385 5.15 5.59 -18.08
C GLY A 385 3.77 5.75 -17.46
N LEU A 386 3.33 6.98 -17.17
CA LEU A 386 1.99 7.27 -16.68
C LEU A 386 1.21 8.07 -17.71
N SER A 387 -0.03 7.68 -17.96
CA SER A 387 -1.02 8.51 -18.65
C SER A 387 -2.11 8.91 -17.66
N VAL A 388 -2.48 10.18 -17.70
CA VAL A 388 -3.57 10.73 -16.89
C VAL A 388 -4.66 11.23 -17.81
N ALA A 389 -5.91 10.87 -17.52
CA ALA A 389 -7.07 11.37 -18.22
C ALA A 389 -8.15 11.76 -17.21
N ALA A 390 -8.84 12.86 -17.47
CA ALA A 390 -10.07 13.18 -16.76
C ALA A 390 -11.16 12.18 -17.17
N ASP A 391 -11.96 11.71 -16.21
CA ASP A 391 -13.17 10.95 -16.50
C ASP A 391 -14.13 11.85 -17.33
N PRO A 392 -14.58 11.40 -18.51
CA PRO A 392 -15.42 12.22 -19.38
C PRO A 392 -16.85 12.41 -18.88
N HIS A 393 -17.29 11.62 -17.90
CA HIS A 393 -18.67 11.59 -17.42
C HIS A 393 -18.83 12.05 -15.98
N CYS A 394 -17.78 11.95 -15.16
CA CYS A 394 -17.86 12.14 -13.72
C CYS A 394 -16.91 13.22 -13.18
N THR A 395 -17.42 14.01 -12.24
CA THR A 395 -16.65 14.97 -11.44
C THR A 395 -16.75 14.64 -9.96
N ILE A 396 -15.77 15.11 -9.18
CA ILE A 396 -15.76 15.02 -7.72
C ILE A 396 -16.74 16.06 -7.19
N ALA A 397 -17.79 15.62 -6.49
CA ALA A 397 -18.87 16.45 -5.99
C ALA A 397 -18.60 17.02 -4.61
N ALA A 398 -18.20 16.16 -3.68
CA ALA A 398 -17.85 16.56 -2.33
C ALA A 398 -16.87 15.58 -1.70
N TRP A 399 -15.91 16.13 -0.96
CA TRP A 399 -14.93 15.38 -0.17
C TRP A 399 -14.64 16.12 1.13
N ALA A 400 -15.11 15.56 2.25
CA ALA A 400 -14.81 16.09 3.56
C ALA A 400 -13.35 15.83 3.95
N VAL A 401 -12.74 16.82 4.58
CA VAL A 401 -11.46 16.66 5.27
C VAL A 401 -11.57 15.55 6.33
N GLY A 402 -10.57 14.68 6.38
CA GLY A 402 -10.55 13.56 7.33
C GLY A 402 -11.43 12.37 6.91
N ALA A 403 -12.11 12.45 5.76
CA ALA A 403 -12.87 11.33 5.20
C ALA A 403 -12.03 10.55 4.18
N ASN A 404 -12.14 9.22 4.20
CA ASN A 404 -11.56 8.31 3.21
C ASN A 404 -12.50 8.01 2.03
N SER A 405 -13.63 8.73 1.93
CA SER A 405 -14.57 8.58 0.82
C SER A 405 -15.05 9.93 0.32
N PHE A 406 -15.35 9.97 -0.97
CA PHE A 406 -15.91 11.13 -1.65
C PHE A 406 -17.08 10.73 -2.52
N THR A 407 -17.88 11.72 -2.89
CA THR A 407 -19.02 11.54 -3.78
C THR A 407 -18.68 12.04 -5.16
N ILE A 408 -19.12 11.30 -6.19
CA ILE A 408 -19.02 11.70 -7.59
C ILE A 408 -20.40 12.07 -8.12
N VAL A 409 -20.44 13.01 -9.06
CA VAL A 409 -21.62 13.30 -9.87
C VAL A 409 -21.29 12.89 -11.30
N CYS A 410 -22.19 12.13 -11.91
CA CYS A 410 -21.94 11.50 -13.20
C CYS A 410 -23.11 11.70 -14.16
N SER A 411 -22.81 12.00 -15.42
CA SER A 411 -23.79 12.01 -16.52
C SER A 411 -23.98 10.63 -17.17
N ALA A 412 -23.02 9.72 -16.98
CA ALA A 412 -23.02 8.33 -17.43
C ALA A 412 -22.13 7.47 -16.52
N ALA A 413 -21.93 6.19 -16.85
CA ALA A 413 -21.05 5.31 -16.06
C ALA A 413 -19.60 5.85 -16.03
N THR A 414 -19.00 5.85 -14.84
CA THR A 414 -17.59 6.21 -14.66
C THR A 414 -16.69 5.17 -15.32
N THR A 415 -15.54 5.63 -15.81
CA THR A 415 -14.41 4.79 -16.23
C THR A 415 -13.54 4.32 -15.06
N LEU A 416 -13.80 4.85 -13.86
CA LEU A 416 -13.13 4.46 -12.63
C LEU A 416 -13.48 3.02 -12.24
N VAL A 417 -12.45 2.20 -12.01
CA VAL A 417 -12.59 0.85 -11.47
C VAL A 417 -11.81 0.68 -10.18
N ILE A 418 -12.15 -0.33 -9.39
CA ILE A 418 -11.42 -0.68 -8.16
C ILE A 418 -9.97 -1.01 -8.51
N GLY A 419 -9.02 -0.49 -7.73
CA GLY A 419 -7.58 -0.61 -7.99
C GLY A 419 -6.98 0.51 -8.84
N ASN A 420 -7.79 1.36 -9.48
CA ASN A 420 -7.27 2.53 -10.17
C ASN A 420 -6.57 3.50 -9.21
N LYS A 421 -5.54 4.17 -9.74
CA LYS A 421 -4.94 5.34 -9.10
C LYS A 421 -5.65 6.59 -9.60
N ILE A 422 -5.86 7.55 -8.71
CA ILE A 422 -6.31 8.90 -9.06
C ILE A 422 -5.31 9.92 -8.53
N ILE A 423 -5.11 11.03 -9.25
CA ILE A 423 -4.39 12.19 -8.73
C ILE A 423 -5.38 13.28 -8.40
N TYR A 424 -5.30 13.81 -7.18
CA TYR A 424 -6.18 14.87 -6.73
C TYR A 424 -5.48 15.74 -5.68
N GLN A 425 -5.55 17.07 -5.82
CA GLN A 425 -4.98 18.02 -4.85
C GLN A 425 -3.50 17.72 -4.50
N ASN A 426 -2.68 17.42 -5.52
CA ASN A 426 -1.26 17.06 -5.40
C ASN A 426 -0.96 15.73 -4.67
N ALA A 427 -1.95 14.88 -4.45
CA ALA A 427 -1.77 13.54 -3.87
C ALA A 427 -2.32 12.45 -4.79
N ILE A 428 -1.71 11.26 -4.73
CA ILE A 428 -2.18 10.07 -5.44
C ILE A 428 -2.92 9.16 -4.46
N PHE A 429 -4.15 8.78 -4.82
CA PHE A 429 -5.00 7.89 -4.04
C PHE A 429 -5.29 6.59 -4.81
N TYR A 430 -5.46 5.48 -4.07
CA TYR A 430 -5.90 4.20 -4.62
C TYR A 430 -7.38 3.99 -4.34
N VAL A 431 -8.14 3.63 -5.36
CA VAL A 431 -9.57 3.33 -5.24
C VAL A 431 -9.76 1.94 -4.62
N ARG A 432 -10.53 1.89 -3.53
CA ARG A 432 -10.82 0.68 -2.74
C ARG A 432 -12.13 0.04 -3.10
N THR A 433 -13.17 0.84 -3.09
CA THR A 433 -14.54 0.39 -3.31
C THR A 433 -15.28 1.49 -4.03
N ILE A 434 -16.24 1.07 -4.83
CA ILE A 434 -17.17 1.95 -5.51
C ILE A 434 -18.57 1.41 -5.18
N SER A 435 -19.36 2.21 -4.47
CA SER A 435 -20.72 1.85 -4.06
C SER A 435 -21.67 2.96 -4.51
N GLY A 436 -22.37 2.73 -5.63
CA GLY A 436 -23.16 3.77 -6.27
C GLY A 436 -22.29 4.97 -6.69
N LEU A 437 -22.59 6.15 -6.13
CA LEU A 437 -21.85 7.40 -6.37
C LEU A 437 -20.79 7.69 -5.29
N THR A 438 -20.54 6.76 -4.37
CA THR A 438 -19.53 6.90 -3.32
C THR A 438 -18.30 6.09 -3.67
N VAL A 439 -17.16 6.76 -3.72
CA VAL A 439 -15.85 6.17 -3.95
C VAL A 439 -15.07 6.20 -2.64
N THR A 440 -14.59 5.05 -2.17
CA THR A 440 -13.69 4.96 -1.01
C THR A 440 -12.25 4.79 -1.49
N VAL A 441 -11.33 5.51 -0.89
CA VAL A 441 -9.89 5.48 -1.20
C VAL A 441 -9.07 4.93 -0.03
N ASP A 442 -7.77 4.75 -0.24
CA ASP A 442 -6.84 4.15 0.71
C ASP A 442 -6.54 4.98 1.97
N ARG A 443 -6.92 6.26 1.99
CA ARG A 443 -6.51 7.21 3.04
C ARG A 443 -7.47 8.39 3.18
N ASN A 444 -7.42 9.04 4.33
CA ASN A 444 -8.21 10.24 4.60
C ASN A 444 -7.66 11.45 3.84
N PHE A 445 -8.57 12.27 3.33
CA PHE A 445 -8.26 13.49 2.60
C PHE A 445 -7.80 14.62 3.52
N ASN A 446 -6.73 15.30 3.12
CA ASN A 446 -6.13 16.40 3.89
C ASN A 446 -6.87 17.73 3.73
N GLY A 447 -7.69 17.85 2.68
CA GLY A 447 -8.27 19.10 2.23
C GLY A 447 -7.71 19.57 0.89
N ASP A 448 -8.30 20.63 0.35
CA ASP A 448 -7.85 21.24 -0.90
C ASP A 448 -6.43 21.80 -0.78
N ALA A 449 -5.68 21.83 -1.89
CA ALA A 449 -4.27 22.23 -1.87
C ALA A 449 -4.06 23.71 -1.54
N VAL A 450 -5.07 24.57 -1.60
CA VAL A 450 -4.94 26.02 -1.35
C VAL A 450 -5.12 26.35 0.12
N ALA A 451 -6.26 25.93 0.68
CA ALA A 451 -6.74 26.29 2.00
C ALA A 451 -6.87 25.09 2.96
N GLY A 452 -6.66 23.87 2.47
CA GLY A 452 -6.87 22.63 3.23
C GLY A 452 -8.34 22.39 3.60
N GLY A 453 -9.28 23.07 2.96
CA GLY A 453 -10.71 22.96 3.21
C GLY A 453 -11.34 21.71 2.59
N ALA A 454 -12.59 21.45 2.96
CA ALA A 454 -13.39 20.41 2.33
C ALA A 454 -13.83 20.84 0.92
N ILE A 455 -14.01 19.86 0.04
CA ILE A 455 -14.58 20.07 -1.29
C ILE A 455 -16.10 19.99 -1.17
N ALA A 456 -16.80 21.01 -1.66
CA ALA A 456 -18.25 21.13 -1.52
C ALA A 456 -19.00 21.34 -2.85
N SER A 457 -18.30 21.34 -3.99
CA SER A 457 -18.91 21.57 -5.32
C SER A 457 -18.35 20.66 -6.42
N ALA A 458 -19.23 20.26 -7.35
CA ALA A 458 -18.98 19.30 -8.42
C ALA A 458 -18.17 19.81 -9.63
N THR A 459 -17.21 20.70 -9.42
CA THR A 459 -16.42 21.33 -10.49
C THR A 459 -15.13 20.58 -10.81
N ASP A 460 -14.69 19.72 -9.91
CA ASP A 460 -13.35 19.17 -9.97
C ASP A 460 -13.32 17.89 -10.82
N SER A 461 -12.46 17.90 -11.83
CA SER A 461 -12.27 16.75 -12.71
C SER A 461 -11.72 15.55 -11.94
N LEU A 462 -12.27 14.37 -12.20
CA LEU A 462 -11.76 13.10 -11.68
C LEU A 462 -10.63 12.60 -12.58
N TYR A 463 -9.38 12.89 -12.22
CA TYR A 463 -8.21 12.45 -12.99
C TYR A 463 -7.79 11.03 -12.62
N ILE A 464 -7.86 10.12 -13.59
CA ILE A 464 -7.50 8.71 -13.45
C ILE A 464 -6.11 8.49 -14.05
N ILE A 465 -5.24 7.82 -13.30
CA ILE A 465 -3.88 7.47 -13.72
C ILE A 465 -3.87 6.01 -14.18
N THR A 466 -3.35 5.79 -15.37
CA THR A 466 -3.04 4.46 -15.91
C THR A 466 -1.54 4.29 -16.07
N THR A 467 -1.03 3.15 -15.62
CA THR A 467 0.39 2.78 -15.70
C THR A 467 0.65 1.92 -16.94
N ALA A 468 1.66 2.28 -17.73
CA ALA A 468 2.12 1.44 -18.83
C ALA A 468 2.65 0.07 -18.31
N SER A 469 2.52 -0.97 -19.13
CA SER A 469 3.10 -2.29 -18.85
C SER A 469 3.96 -2.72 -20.05
N PRO A 470 5.30 -2.81 -19.91
CA PRO A 470 6.08 -2.51 -18.71
C PRO A 470 6.11 -1.01 -18.35
N VAL A 471 6.39 -0.69 -17.09
CA VAL A 471 6.53 0.70 -16.63
C VAL A 471 7.82 1.29 -17.22
N THR A 472 7.72 2.44 -17.89
CA THR A 472 8.85 3.15 -18.49
C THR A 472 9.19 4.44 -17.76
N GLY A 473 10.49 4.80 -17.70
CA GLY A 473 10.98 6.05 -17.11
C GLY A 473 10.63 6.27 -15.63
N ALA A 474 10.39 5.16 -14.93
CA ALA A 474 10.27 5.11 -13.49
C ALA A 474 11.54 4.49 -12.87
N TYR A 475 11.78 4.76 -11.59
CA TYR A 475 12.95 4.24 -10.88
C TYR A 475 12.52 3.65 -9.52
N GLU A 476 12.91 2.41 -9.23
CA GLU A 476 12.69 1.79 -7.93
C GLU A 476 13.79 2.26 -6.97
N TYR A 477 13.48 3.26 -6.14
CA TYR A 477 14.46 3.92 -5.26
C TYR A 477 14.47 3.35 -3.84
N VAL A 478 13.59 2.38 -3.55
CA VAL A 478 13.51 1.73 -2.26
C VAL A 478 13.99 0.30 -2.40
N SER A 479 15.08 -0.02 -1.73
CA SER A 479 15.69 -1.34 -1.84
C SER A 479 16.07 -1.90 -0.47
N GLN A 480 16.09 -3.23 -0.41
CA GLN A 480 16.52 -3.96 0.77
C GLN A 480 18.00 -3.68 1.06
N CYS A 481 18.30 -3.50 2.34
CA CYS A 481 19.64 -3.23 2.87
C CYS A 481 20.29 -1.92 2.36
N SER A 482 19.57 -1.04 1.64
CA SER A 482 20.10 0.25 1.18
C SER A 482 20.05 1.34 2.24
N GLY A 483 20.98 2.29 2.14
CA GLY A 483 21.06 3.44 3.05
C GLY A 483 21.54 3.10 4.48
N ARG A 484 22.00 1.87 4.72
CA ARG A 484 22.55 1.44 6.03
C ARG A 484 23.77 0.54 5.81
N GLY A 485 24.94 1.10 6.11
CA GLY A 485 26.19 0.36 6.31
C GLY A 485 26.36 -0.10 7.74
#